data_AF-A0A957J4C1-F1
#
_entry.id   AF-A0A957J4C1-F1
#
_cell.length_a   1.000
_cell.length_b   1.000
_cell.length_c   1.000
_cell.angle_alpha   90.00
_cell.angle_beta   90.00
_cell.angle_gamma   90.00
#
_symmetry.space_group_name_H-M   'P 1'
#
loop_
_entity.id
_entity.type
_entity.pdbx_description
1 polymer ?
#
loop_
_entity_poly.entity_id
_entity_poly.type
_entity_poly.pdbx_seq_one_letter_code
_entity_poly.pdbx_strand_id
1 'polypeptide(L)'
;MIHGKLTMIEGGNMTAYFRSGKTTTAVLTTITILAALLLILAPTERTLGAGIKIVYLHVALIWTGMVGLLIAGLLGLALALTQRPSLLGWLQAVSWVGFGFFAVGTVVSLIAEIVNWGAVFWSEPRTASILQILAVAIIVQVAASWPLDKRLKGGLFAVLAGFMLWSTGRAELVLHPDNPIG
;
A
#
# COMPACT_ATOMS: atom_id res chain seq x y z
N MET A 1 58.03 28.95 6.56
CA MET A 1 57.07 28.70 5.46
C MET A 1 56.37 27.37 5.78
N ILE A 2 55.28 27.44 6.54
CA ILE A 2 54.59 26.27 7.12
C ILE A 2 53.43 25.90 6.19
N HIS A 3 53.50 24.73 5.54
CA HIS A 3 52.42 24.20 4.70
C HIS A 3 51.35 23.56 5.59
N GLY A 4 50.21 24.25 5.74
CA GLY A 4 49.00 23.70 6.33
C GLY A 4 48.30 22.75 5.35
N LYS A 5 48.23 21.46 5.71
CA LYS A 5 47.29 20.52 5.10
C LYS A 5 45.90 20.79 5.66
N LEU A 6 45.04 21.42 4.86
CA LEU A 6 43.60 21.43 5.08
C LEU A 6 43.05 20.04 4.75
N THR A 7 42.82 19.23 5.77
CA THR A 7 41.97 18.04 5.69
C THR A 7 40.54 18.48 5.43
N MET A 8 40.12 18.39 4.17
CA MET A 8 38.72 18.44 3.75
C MET A 8 38.00 17.25 4.37
N ILE A 9 37.13 17.52 5.35
CA ILE A 9 36.20 16.54 5.89
C ILE A 9 35.19 16.23 4.78
N GLU A 10 35.23 15.02 4.25
CA GLU A 10 34.28 14.52 3.26
C GLU A 10 32.87 14.63 3.82
N GLY A 11 32.07 15.51 3.19
CA GLY A 11 30.63 15.52 3.35
C GLY A 11 30.07 14.21 2.78
N GLY A 12 29.93 13.20 3.65
CA GLY A 12 29.31 11.92 3.34
C GLY A 12 27.93 12.15 2.76
N ASN A 13 27.81 11.89 1.45
CA ASN A 13 26.61 12.11 0.68
C ASN A 13 25.53 11.11 1.18
N MET A 14 24.60 11.56 2.04
CA MET A 14 23.55 10.72 2.64
C MET A 14 22.74 9.92 1.61
N THR A 15 22.69 10.41 0.36
CA THR A 15 22.04 9.75 -0.77
C THR A 15 22.71 8.44 -1.20
N ALA A 16 23.99 8.22 -0.86
CA ALA A 16 24.72 6.99 -1.17
C ALA A 16 24.34 5.83 -0.24
N TYR A 17 23.94 6.10 1.01
CA TYR A 17 23.57 5.05 1.97
C TYR A 17 22.33 4.26 1.53
N PHE A 18 21.39 4.91 0.84
CA PHE A 18 20.16 4.28 0.31
C PHE A 18 20.36 3.55 -1.03
N ARG A 19 21.56 3.58 -1.62
CA ARG A 19 21.84 2.88 -2.89
C ARG A 19 22.38 1.45 -2.73
N SER A 20 22.75 1.05 -1.51
CA SER A 20 23.22 -0.32 -1.26
C SER A 20 22.03 -1.24 -1.00
N GLY A 21 21.93 -2.34 -1.76
CA GLY A 21 20.87 -3.34 -1.55
C GLY A 21 20.85 -3.89 -0.13
N LYS A 22 22.01 -3.96 0.54
CA LYS A 22 22.14 -4.38 1.93
C LYS A 22 21.48 -3.40 2.90
N THR A 23 21.62 -2.09 2.68
CA THR A 23 21.01 -1.06 3.52
C THR A 23 19.49 -1.08 3.36
N THR A 24 18.99 -1.16 2.11
CA THR A 24 17.55 -1.23 1.84
C THR A 24 16.93 -2.46 2.48
N THR A 25 17.54 -3.64 2.34
CA THR A 25 17.07 -4.87 2.99
C THR A 25 17.09 -4.75 4.51
N ALA A 26 18.13 -4.15 5.10
CA ALA A 26 18.21 -3.93 6.54
C ALA A 26 17.09 -3.01 7.04
N VAL A 27 16.81 -1.91 6.33
CA VAL A 27 15.72 -0.99 6.67
C VAL A 27 14.36 -1.68 6.56
N LEU A 28 14.08 -2.38 5.47
CA LEU A 28 12.81 -3.11 5.28
C LEU A 28 12.63 -4.21 6.34
N THR A 29 13.70 -4.94 6.65
CA THR A 29 13.70 -5.95 7.72
C THR A 29 13.39 -5.31 9.07
N THR A 30 14.05 -4.18 9.39
CA THR A 30 13.83 -3.46 10.66
C THR A 30 12.39 -2.98 10.78
N ILE A 31 11.84 -2.35 9.73
CA ILE A 31 10.44 -1.91 9.72
C ILE A 31 9.48 -3.09 9.91
N THR A 32 9.75 -4.22 9.25
CA THR A 32 8.94 -5.43 9.36
C THR A 32 8.96 -5.99 10.78
N ILE A 33 10.14 -6.06 11.41
CA ILE A 33 10.29 -6.51 12.80
C ILE A 33 9.53 -5.58 13.75
N LEU A 34 9.66 -4.27 13.58
CA LEU A 34 8.95 -3.29 14.42
C LEU A 34 7.43 -3.41 14.26
N ALA A 35 6.93 -3.57 13.04
CA ALA A 35 5.51 -3.80 12.80
C ALA A 35 5.01 -5.10 13.45
N ALA A 36 5.79 -6.19 13.37
CA ALA A 36 5.47 -7.45 14.04
C ALA A 36 5.46 -7.32 15.57
N LEU A 37 6.43 -6.61 16.15
CA LEU A 37 6.48 -6.34 17.58
C LEU A 37 5.27 -5.53 18.04
N LEU A 38 4.88 -4.49 17.30
CA LEU A 38 3.69 -3.71 17.61
C LEU A 38 2.42 -4.57 17.60
N LEU A 39 2.26 -5.48 16.64
CA LEU A 39 1.12 -6.40 16.58
C LEU A 39 1.12 -7.40 17.74
N ILE A 40 2.28 -7.94 18.12
CA ILE A 40 2.40 -8.87 19.24
C ILE A 40 2.05 -8.18 20.56
N LEU A 41 2.54 -6.95 20.74
CA LEU A 41 2.33 -6.13 21.95
C LEU A 41 0.96 -5.43 21.97
N ALA A 42 0.23 -5.40 20.85
CA ALA A 42 -1.08 -4.79 20.77
C ALA A 42 -2.05 -5.43 21.79
N PRO A 43 -2.85 -4.61 22.50
CA PRO A 43 -3.78 -5.11 23.50
C PRO A 43 -4.88 -5.95 22.86
N THR A 44 -5.32 -6.99 23.57
CA THR A 44 -6.53 -7.74 23.23
C THR A 44 -7.75 -6.98 23.73
N GLU A 45 -8.83 -7.03 22.97
CA GLU A 45 -10.10 -6.39 23.34
C GLU A 45 -11.04 -7.35 24.07
N ARG A 46 -12.02 -6.81 24.81
CA ARG A 46 -12.98 -7.62 25.57
C ARG A 46 -13.92 -8.45 24.69
N THR A 47 -14.24 -7.95 23.49
CA THR A 47 -15.23 -8.56 22.58
C THR A 47 -14.59 -9.62 21.68
N LEU A 48 -13.53 -9.25 20.97
CA LEU A 48 -12.86 -10.09 19.96
C LEU A 48 -11.66 -10.87 20.52
N GLY A 49 -11.22 -10.59 21.75
CA GLY A 49 -10.09 -11.28 22.38
C GLY A 49 -8.81 -11.15 21.54
N ALA A 50 -8.16 -12.29 21.26
CA ALA A 50 -6.97 -12.33 20.41
C ALA A 50 -7.27 -12.11 18.91
N GLY A 51 -8.53 -12.30 18.49
CA GLY A 51 -8.98 -12.11 17.12
C GLY A 51 -8.86 -10.66 16.63
N ILE A 52 -8.80 -9.67 17.53
CA ILE A 52 -8.58 -8.26 17.13
C ILE A 52 -7.21 -8.03 16.47
N LYS A 53 -6.19 -8.84 16.76
CA LYS A 53 -4.83 -8.59 16.23
C LYS A 53 -4.77 -8.75 14.71
N ILE A 54 -5.50 -9.73 14.16
CA ILE A 54 -5.64 -9.87 12.71
C ILE A 54 -6.51 -8.76 12.11
N VAL A 55 -7.39 -8.16 12.94
CA VAL A 55 -8.14 -6.96 12.56
C VAL A 55 -7.19 -5.78 12.32
N TYR A 56 -6.34 -5.47 13.30
CA TYR A 56 -5.33 -4.42 13.16
C TYR A 56 -4.41 -4.62 11.96
N LEU A 57 -3.95 -5.86 11.74
CA LEU A 57 -3.09 -6.17 10.61
C LEU A 57 -3.79 -5.92 9.26
N HIS A 58 -4.99 -6.44 9.04
CA HIS A 58 -5.65 -6.24 7.75
C HIS A 58 -6.00 -4.77 7.52
N VAL A 59 -6.46 -4.04 8.54
CA VAL A 59 -6.79 -2.62 8.42
C VAL A 59 -5.54 -1.86 7.99
N ALA A 60 -4.41 -2.05 8.67
CA ALA A 60 -3.15 -1.39 8.32
C ALA A 60 -2.72 -1.70 6.88
N LEU A 61 -2.83 -2.95 6.45
CA LEU A 61 -2.47 -3.38 5.08
C LEU A 61 -3.39 -2.76 4.02
N ILE A 62 -4.72 -2.79 4.23
CA ILE A 62 -5.70 -2.22 3.30
C ILE A 62 -5.49 -0.71 3.16
N TRP A 63 -5.34 0.02 4.27
CA TRP A 63 -5.09 1.46 4.24
C TRP A 63 -3.78 1.81 3.53
N THR A 64 -2.70 1.08 3.84
CA THR A 64 -1.41 1.26 3.16
C THR A 64 -1.54 1.00 1.67
N GLY A 65 -2.24 -0.05 1.28
CA GLY A 65 -2.50 -0.39 -0.11
C GLY A 65 -3.32 0.68 -0.84
N MET A 66 -4.42 1.15 -0.23
CA MET A 66 -5.26 2.21 -0.77
C MET A 66 -4.49 3.53 -0.95
N VAL A 67 -3.69 3.93 0.04
CA VAL A 67 -2.83 5.12 -0.08
C VAL A 67 -1.82 4.95 -1.21
N GLY A 68 -1.19 3.77 -1.33
CA GLY A 68 -0.28 3.46 -2.42
C GLY A 68 -0.95 3.54 -3.80
N LEU A 69 -2.14 2.95 -3.95
CA LEU A 69 -2.92 3.01 -5.20
C LEU A 69 -3.39 4.44 -5.52
N LEU A 70 -3.73 5.24 -4.50
CA LEU A 70 -4.08 6.65 -4.68
C LEU A 70 -2.88 7.47 -5.16
N ILE A 71 -1.70 7.29 -4.55
CA ILE A 71 -0.47 7.95 -5.00
C ILE A 71 -0.12 7.50 -6.41
N ALA A 72 -0.29 6.22 -6.75
CA ALA A 72 -0.13 5.73 -8.12
C ALA A 72 -1.11 6.42 -9.08
N GLY A 73 -2.37 6.64 -8.69
CA GLY A 73 -3.33 7.41 -9.49
C GLY A 73 -2.90 8.86 -9.73
N LEU A 74 -2.39 9.54 -8.70
CA LEU A 74 -1.87 10.91 -8.80
C LEU A 74 -0.62 10.98 -9.68
N LEU A 75 0.32 10.05 -9.52
CA LEU A 75 1.49 9.92 -10.40
C LEU A 75 1.08 9.59 -11.83
N GLY A 76 0.04 8.77 -12.00
CA GLY A 76 -0.53 8.41 -13.30
C GLY A 76 -1.13 9.63 -14.00
N LEU A 77 -1.92 10.43 -13.29
CA LEU A 77 -2.45 11.69 -13.81
C LEU A 77 -1.31 12.65 -14.20
N ALA A 78 -0.32 12.84 -13.32
CA ALA A 78 0.85 13.67 -13.61
C ALA A 78 1.65 13.15 -14.82
N LEU A 79 1.80 11.83 -14.97
CA LEU A 79 2.46 11.20 -16.11
C LEU A 79 1.67 11.42 -17.40
N ALA A 80 0.34 11.32 -17.37
CA ALA A 80 -0.51 11.53 -18.54
C ALA A 80 -0.43 12.98 -19.05
N LEU A 81 -0.35 13.94 -18.13
CA LEU A 81 -0.23 15.36 -18.46
C LEU A 81 1.17 15.77 -18.91
N THR A 82 2.22 15.25 -18.25
CA THR A 82 3.61 15.73 -18.45
C THR A 82 4.50 14.81 -19.29
N GLN A 83 4.14 13.53 -19.42
CA GLN A 83 4.89 12.48 -20.11
C GLN A 83 6.35 12.29 -19.66
N ARG A 84 6.71 12.81 -18.46
CA ARG A 84 8.07 12.76 -17.91
C ARG A 84 8.50 11.31 -17.64
N PRO A 85 9.61 10.82 -18.20
CA PRO A 85 10.07 9.45 -18.00
C PRO A 85 10.33 9.07 -16.54
N SER A 86 10.77 10.03 -15.71
CA SER A 86 11.00 9.81 -14.28
C SER A 86 9.72 9.42 -13.53
N LEU A 87 8.57 10.00 -13.91
CA LEU A 87 7.29 9.66 -13.30
C LEU A 87 6.84 8.24 -13.62
N LEU A 88 7.23 7.69 -14.78
CA LEU A 88 6.89 6.32 -15.15
C LEU A 88 7.56 5.30 -14.20
N GLY A 89 8.82 5.52 -13.83
CA GLY A 89 9.52 4.66 -12.88
C GLY A 89 8.87 4.68 -11.50
N TRP A 90 8.54 5.88 -10.99
CA TRP A 90 7.84 6.05 -9.72
C TRP A 90 6.44 5.44 -9.74
N LEU A 91 5.68 5.65 -10.82
CA LEU A 91 4.35 5.07 -11.01
C LEU A 91 4.40 3.54 -10.94
N GLN A 92 5.36 2.92 -11.64
CA GLN A 92 5.51 1.46 -11.62
C GLN A 92 5.87 0.95 -10.22
N ALA A 93 6.85 1.58 -9.56
CA ALA A 93 7.26 1.15 -8.22
C ALA A 93 6.13 1.29 -7.20
N VAL A 94 5.50 2.46 -7.14
CA VAL A 94 4.42 2.74 -6.18
C VAL A 94 3.19 1.89 -6.46
N SER A 95 2.81 1.69 -7.73
CA SER A 95 1.64 0.85 -8.07
C SER A 95 1.83 -0.60 -7.64
N TRP A 96 3.00 -1.21 -7.89
CA TRP A 96 3.27 -2.58 -7.46
C TRP A 96 3.31 -2.72 -5.94
N VAL A 97 3.92 -1.77 -5.23
CA VAL A 97 3.94 -1.76 -3.75
C VAL A 97 2.52 -1.60 -3.19
N GLY A 98 1.77 -0.60 -3.66
CA GLY A 98 0.39 -0.37 -3.23
C GLY A 98 -0.53 -1.56 -3.52
N PHE A 99 -0.44 -2.12 -4.72
CA PHE A 99 -1.17 -3.33 -5.10
C PHE A 99 -0.81 -4.52 -4.19
N GLY A 100 0.48 -4.74 -3.89
CA GLY A 100 0.92 -5.81 -3.00
C GLY A 100 0.31 -5.69 -1.61
N PHE A 101 0.38 -4.50 -1.00
CA PHE A 101 -0.26 -4.25 0.30
C PHE A 101 -1.77 -4.45 0.26
N PHE A 102 -2.45 -3.95 -0.78
CA PHE A 102 -3.89 -4.09 -0.93
C PHE A 102 -4.32 -5.54 -1.12
N ALA A 103 -3.61 -6.31 -1.94
CA ALA A 103 -3.86 -7.71 -2.20
C ALA A 103 -3.66 -8.57 -0.94
N VAL A 104 -2.53 -8.39 -0.24
CA VAL A 104 -2.28 -9.10 1.02
C VAL A 104 -3.33 -8.69 2.06
N GLY A 105 -3.61 -7.39 2.20
CA GLY A 105 -4.66 -6.89 3.09
C GLY A 105 -6.03 -7.49 2.82
N THR A 106 -6.38 -7.71 1.55
CA THR A 106 -7.64 -8.36 1.15
C THR A 106 -7.67 -9.83 1.56
N VAL A 107 -6.57 -10.57 1.41
CA VAL A 107 -6.50 -11.96 1.89
C VAL A 107 -6.61 -12.01 3.41
N VAL A 108 -5.89 -11.13 4.12
CA VAL A 108 -5.97 -11.07 5.59
C VAL A 108 -7.38 -10.66 6.06
N SER A 109 -8.09 -9.80 5.33
CA SER A 109 -9.47 -9.43 5.69
C SER A 109 -10.41 -10.63 5.62
N LEU A 110 -10.30 -11.47 4.59
CA LEU A 110 -11.09 -12.71 4.51
C LEU A 110 -10.79 -13.69 5.66
N ILE A 111 -9.52 -13.77 6.09
CA ILE A 111 -9.15 -14.58 7.26
C ILE A 111 -9.72 -13.95 8.54
N ALA A 112 -9.69 -12.62 8.66
CA ALA A 112 -10.27 -11.90 9.80
C ALA A 112 -11.78 -12.14 9.90
N GLU A 113 -12.49 -12.16 8.78
CA GLU A 113 -13.91 -12.53 8.70
C GLU A 113 -14.16 -13.93 9.26
N ILE A 114 -13.38 -14.93 8.81
CA ILE A 114 -13.50 -16.31 9.29
C ILE A 114 -13.19 -16.43 10.79
N VAL A 115 -12.13 -15.79 11.26
CA VAL A 115 -11.67 -15.90 12.66
C VAL A 115 -12.65 -15.28 13.65
N ASN A 116 -13.23 -14.13 13.30
CA ASN A 116 -14.06 -13.36 14.23
C ASN A 116 -15.56 -13.60 14.05
N TRP A 117 -16.00 -13.97 12.85
CA TRP A 117 -17.42 -14.13 12.52
C TRP A 117 -17.77 -15.51 11.92
N GLY A 118 -16.80 -16.41 11.77
CA GLY A 118 -17.02 -17.82 11.43
C GLY A 118 -17.26 -18.13 9.95
N ALA A 119 -17.33 -17.12 9.08
CA ALA A 119 -17.53 -17.28 7.64
C ALA A 119 -17.05 -16.04 6.86
N VAL A 120 -16.95 -16.16 5.53
CA VAL A 120 -16.77 -15.02 4.62
C VAL A 120 -18.12 -14.53 4.14
N PHE A 121 -18.38 -13.23 4.24
CA PHE A 121 -19.65 -12.60 3.88
C PHE A 121 -19.61 -12.00 2.47
N TRP A 122 -19.67 -12.86 1.47
CA TRP A 122 -19.57 -12.48 0.05
C TRP A 122 -20.59 -11.44 -0.42
N SER A 123 -21.76 -11.41 0.22
CA SER A 123 -22.84 -10.46 -0.07
C SER A 123 -22.71 -9.12 0.64
N GLU A 124 -21.73 -8.95 1.54
CA GLU A 124 -21.50 -7.67 2.19
C GLU A 124 -21.01 -6.64 1.14
N PRO A 125 -21.65 -5.45 1.05
CA PRO A 125 -21.24 -4.42 0.09
C PRO A 125 -19.75 -4.06 0.19
N ARG A 126 -19.20 -4.08 1.40
CA ARG A 126 -17.78 -3.81 1.66
C ARG A 126 -16.86 -4.89 1.10
N THR A 127 -17.16 -6.17 1.33
CA THR A 127 -16.39 -7.30 0.82
C THR A 127 -16.44 -7.33 -0.72
N ALA A 128 -17.62 -7.10 -1.30
CA ALA A 128 -17.77 -6.98 -2.75
C ALA A 128 -16.94 -5.82 -3.33
N SER A 129 -16.96 -4.64 -2.69
CA SER A 129 -16.18 -3.47 -3.12
C SER A 129 -14.68 -3.73 -3.12
N ILE A 130 -14.14 -4.32 -2.05
CA ILE A 130 -12.70 -4.64 -1.95
C ILE A 130 -12.28 -5.64 -3.03
N LEU A 131 -13.08 -6.69 -3.27
CA LEU A 131 -12.81 -7.69 -4.32
C LEU A 131 -12.87 -7.07 -5.72
N GLN A 132 -13.81 -6.16 -5.98
CA GLN A 132 -13.89 -5.43 -7.24
C GLN A 132 -12.67 -4.52 -7.44
N ILE A 133 -12.25 -3.79 -6.40
CA ILE A 133 -11.04 -2.96 -6.47
C ILE A 133 -9.81 -3.83 -6.74
N LEU A 134 -9.69 -4.98 -6.08
CA LEU A 134 -8.59 -5.93 -6.32
C LEU A 134 -8.59 -6.42 -7.78
N ALA A 135 -9.76 -6.77 -8.31
CA ALA A 135 -9.93 -7.22 -9.69
C ALA A 135 -9.57 -6.12 -10.71
N VAL A 136 -10.02 -4.88 -10.50
CA VAL A 136 -9.68 -3.76 -11.38
C VAL A 136 -8.19 -3.43 -11.26
N ALA A 137 -7.62 -3.47 -10.05
CA ALA A 137 -6.20 -3.21 -9.83
C ALA A 137 -5.32 -4.22 -10.56
N ILE A 138 -5.64 -5.53 -10.50
CA ILE A 138 -4.87 -6.54 -11.24
C ILE A 138 -5.00 -6.36 -12.76
N ILE A 139 -6.20 -6.04 -13.26
CA ILE A 139 -6.42 -5.76 -14.69
C ILE A 139 -5.55 -4.57 -15.13
N VAL A 140 -5.57 -3.48 -14.36
CA VAL A 140 -4.76 -2.28 -14.65
C VAL A 140 -3.27 -2.59 -14.58
N GLN A 141 -2.82 -3.38 -13.60
CA GLN A 141 -1.41 -3.75 -13.46
C GLN A 141 -0.92 -4.59 -14.65
N VAL A 142 -1.73 -5.55 -15.09
CA VAL A 142 -1.44 -6.38 -16.27
C VAL A 142 -1.46 -5.52 -17.54
N ALA A 143 -2.49 -4.70 -17.75
CA ALA A 143 -2.57 -3.82 -18.91
C ALA A 143 -1.38 -2.83 -18.97
N ALA A 144 -0.98 -2.26 -17.84
CA ALA A 144 0.15 -1.34 -17.76
C ALA A 144 1.52 -2.02 -18.00
N SER A 145 1.61 -3.35 -17.90
CA SER A 145 2.82 -4.11 -18.23
C SER A 145 3.09 -4.20 -19.74
N TRP A 146 2.05 -4.04 -20.56
CA TRP A 146 2.16 -4.05 -22.02
C TRP A 146 2.86 -2.79 -22.55
N PRO A 147 3.35 -2.81 -23.82
CA PRO A 147 4.01 -1.67 -24.45
C PRO A 147 3.02 -0.57 -24.86
N LEU A 148 2.25 -0.06 -23.89
CA LEU A 148 1.33 1.07 -24.06
C LEU A 148 2.09 2.41 -23.96
N ASP A 149 1.51 3.46 -24.54
CA ASP A 149 2.02 4.81 -24.39
C ASP A 149 1.89 5.30 -22.94
N LYS A 150 2.74 6.27 -22.58
CA LYS A 150 2.80 6.80 -21.20
C LYS A 150 1.49 7.44 -20.75
N ARG A 151 0.72 8.05 -21.66
CA ARG A 151 -0.54 8.71 -21.30
C ARG A 151 -1.59 7.68 -20.97
N LEU A 152 -1.70 6.63 -21.76
CA LEU A 152 -2.63 5.53 -21.48
C LEU A 152 -2.27 4.83 -20.16
N LYS A 153 -0.98 4.52 -19.91
CA LYS A 153 -0.55 3.97 -18.61
C LYS A 153 -0.94 4.89 -17.46
N GLY A 154 -0.66 6.19 -17.58
CA GLY A 154 -1.04 7.17 -16.56
C GLY A 154 -2.56 7.25 -16.33
N GLY A 155 -3.32 7.25 -17.42
CA GLY A 155 -4.79 7.27 -17.39
C GLY A 155 -5.40 6.04 -16.72
N LEU A 156 -4.88 4.84 -16.99
CA LEU A 156 -5.35 3.60 -16.35
C LEU A 156 -5.26 3.67 -14.82
N PHE A 157 -4.13 4.17 -14.28
CA PHE A 157 -3.97 4.33 -12.83
C PHE A 157 -4.83 5.45 -12.25
N ALA A 158 -5.02 6.55 -12.99
CA ALA A 158 -5.94 7.61 -12.56
C ALA A 158 -7.39 7.10 -12.48
N VAL A 159 -7.83 6.30 -13.45
CA VAL A 159 -9.14 5.64 -13.45
C VAL A 159 -9.25 4.64 -12.31
N LEU A 160 -8.23 3.82 -12.05
CA LEU A 160 -8.20 2.91 -10.91
C LEU A 160 -8.40 3.65 -9.58
N ALA A 161 -7.67 4.74 -9.36
CA ALA A 161 -7.80 5.52 -8.13
C ALA A 161 -9.19 6.16 -8.01
N GLY A 162 -9.73 6.70 -9.10
CA GLY A 162 -11.10 7.23 -9.12
C GLY A 162 -12.15 6.15 -8.83
N PHE A 163 -12.03 4.98 -9.45
CA PHE A 163 -12.90 3.83 -9.21
C PHE A 163 -12.82 3.35 -7.77
N MET A 164 -11.61 3.27 -7.20
CA MET A 164 -11.40 2.90 -5.80
C MET A 164 -12.11 3.86 -4.85
N LEU A 165 -11.90 5.17 -5.01
CA LEU A 165 -12.55 6.19 -4.16
C LEU A 165 -14.07 6.13 -4.27
N TRP A 166 -14.60 6.00 -5.49
CA TRP A 166 -16.04 5.89 -5.73
C TRP A 166 -16.62 4.59 -5.14
N SER A 167 -15.96 3.45 -5.33
CA SER A 167 -16.42 2.15 -4.86
C SER A 167 -16.42 2.09 -3.34
N THR A 168 -15.34 2.51 -2.68
CA THR A 168 -15.27 2.55 -1.21
C THR A 168 -16.25 3.55 -0.62
N GLY A 169 -16.46 4.71 -1.25
CA GLY A 169 -17.41 5.72 -0.76
C GLY A 169 -18.89 5.31 -0.83
N ARG A 170 -19.24 4.27 -1.59
CA ARG A 170 -20.61 3.72 -1.68
C ARG A 170 -20.80 2.41 -0.94
N ALA A 171 -19.74 1.83 -0.38
CA ALA A 171 -19.82 0.55 0.31
C ALA A 171 -20.28 0.77 1.76
N GLU A 172 -21.54 0.44 2.04
CA GLU A 172 -22.10 0.50 3.38
C GLU A 172 -21.41 -0.52 4.33
N LEU A 173 -21.19 -0.10 5.57
CA LEU A 173 -20.68 -0.94 6.66
C LEU A 173 -21.89 -1.60 7.33
N VAL A 174 -22.11 -2.90 7.06
CA VAL A 174 -23.24 -3.64 7.64
C VAL A 174 -22.79 -4.47 8.83
N LEU A 175 -21.70 -5.22 8.68
CA LEU A 175 -21.16 -6.09 9.74
C LEU A 175 -20.06 -5.40 10.56
N HIS A 176 -19.50 -4.32 10.03
CA HIS A 176 -18.38 -3.61 10.61
C HIS A 176 -18.88 -2.41 11.41
N PRO A 177 -18.54 -2.27 12.69
CA PRO A 177 -18.86 -1.05 13.44
C PRO A 177 -18.12 0.15 12.83
N ASP A 178 -18.78 1.31 12.80
CA ASP A 178 -18.20 2.56 12.27
C ASP A 178 -16.88 2.93 12.97
N ASN A 179 -16.74 2.56 14.24
CA ASN A 179 -15.52 2.70 15.02
C ASN A 179 -15.24 1.43 15.83
N PRO A 180 -14.31 0.55 15.40
CA PRO A 180 -13.96 -0.65 16.14
C PRO A 180 -13.11 -0.38 17.39
N ILE A 181 -12.53 0.82 17.54
CA ILE A 181 -11.57 1.16 18.60
C ILE A 181 -12.10 2.17 19.64
N GLY A 182 -13.32 2.68 19.45
CA GLY A 182 -13.96 3.66 20.35
C GLY A 182 -13.59 5.10 20.04
#